data_AF-A0A538QWV8-F1
#
_entry.id   AF-A0A538QWV8-F1
#
_cell.length_a   1.000
_cell.length_b   1.000
_cell.length_c   1.000
_cell.angle_alpha   90.00
_cell.angle_beta   90.00
_cell.angle_gamma   90.00
#
_symmetry.space_group_name_H-M   'P 1'
#
loop_
_entity.id
_entity.type
_entity.pdbx_description
1 polymer ?
#
loop_
_entity_poly.entity_id
_entity_poly.type
_entity_poly.pdbx_seq_one_letter_code
_entity_poly.pdbx_strand_id
1 'polypeptide(L)'
;MTTGGREARREARIEQLITALVQAAPAIDAAIVDELIAELQRVGSPLARSIARVVELVAEQLVAPGVALPALAMACATLADAARGRLGARELEAARYEIETLMPVPDRPPGMAIPHVPLSALRRPR
;
A
#
# COMPACT_ATOMS: atom_id res chain seq x y z
N MET A 1 27.14 18.59 8.06
CA MET A 1 26.04 19.05 7.18
C MET A 1 25.86 18.07 6.02
N THR A 2 25.18 16.92 6.16
CA THR A 2 25.00 15.96 5.03
C THR A 2 23.72 15.10 5.08
N THR A 3 22.89 15.20 6.13
CA THR A 3 21.70 14.33 6.27
C THR A 3 20.56 14.78 5.36
N GLY A 4 20.19 16.06 5.38
CA GLY A 4 19.08 16.59 4.58
C GLY A 4 19.27 16.45 3.06
N GLY A 5 20.51 16.47 2.56
CA GLY A 5 20.79 16.24 1.14
C GLY A 5 20.59 14.79 0.68
N ARG A 6 20.69 13.82 1.60
CA ARG A 6 20.44 12.40 1.28
C ARG A 6 18.96 12.05 1.34
N GLU A 7 18.23 12.65 2.27
CA GLU A 7 16.77 12.50 2.40
C GLU A 7 16.05 13.07 1.18
N ALA A 8 16.36 14.31 0.79
CA ALA A 8 15.75 14.93 -0.39
C ALA A 8 16.01 14.15 -1.70
N ARG A 9 17.20 13.56 -1.86
CA ARG A 9 17.51 12.68 -3.00
C ARG A 9 16.67 11.40 -2.98
N ARG A 10 16.45 10.84 -1.80
CA ARG A 10 15.64 9.62 -1.64
C ARG A 10 14.18 9.89 -1.96
N GLU A 11 13.60 10.96 -1.43
CA GLU A 11 12.23 11.37 -1.73
C GLU A 11 12.01 11.51 -3.23
N ALA A 12 12.89 12.25 -3.91
CA ALA A 12 12.84 12.40 -5.36
C ALA A 12 12.97 11.05 -6.08
N ARG A 13 13.77 10.12 -5.55
CA ARG A 13 13.91 8.77 -6.13
C ARG A 13 12.63 7.95 -5.98
N ILE A 14 11.99 7.98 -4.80
CA ILE A 14 10.71 7.31 -4.56
C ILE A 14 9.63 7.85 -5.51
N GLU A 15 9.52 9.17 -5.65
CA GLU A 15 8.59 9.83 -6.57
C GLU A 15 8.83 9.42 -8.03
N GLN A 16 10.09 9.35 -8.47
CA GLN A 16 10.46 8.88 -9.80
C GLN A 16 10.05 7.42 -10.05
N LEU A 17 10.35 6.53 -9.10
CA LEU A 17 10.08 5.10 -9.23
C LEU A 17 8.58 4.81 -9.28
N ILE A 18 7.78 5.43 -8.40
CA ILE A 18 6.33 5.25 -8.43
C ILE A 18 5.71 5.83 -9.70
N THR A 19 6.21 6.96 -10.19
CA THR A 19 5.79 7.53 -11.48
C THR A 19 6.08 6.57 -12.62
N ALA A 20 7.27 5.95 -12.62
CA ALA A 20 7.62 4.98 -13.64
C ALA A 20 6.69 3.75 -13.62
N LEU A 21 6.35 3.21 -12.44
CA LEU A 21 5.36 2.13 -12.31
C LEU A 21 3.98 2.52 -12.83
N VAL A 22 3.52 3.73 -12.54
CA VAL A 22 2.22 4.24 -13.02
C VAL A 22 2.21 4.35 -14.54
N GLN A 23 3.30 4.82 -15.15
CA GLN A 23 3.40 4.98 -16.61
C GLN A 23 3.57 3.64 -17.36
N ALA A 24 4.20 2.65 -16.73
CA ALA A 24 4.40 1.32 -17.31
C ALA A 24 3.15 0.42 -17.20
N ALA A 25 2.18 0.78 -16.37
CA ALA A 25 0.97 -0.01 -16.16
C ALA A 25 0.23 -0.34 -17.47
N PRO A 26 -0.28 -1.57 -17.65
CA PRO A 26 -0.40 -2.63 -16.63
C PRO A 26 0.87 -3.49 -16.46
N ALA A 27 1.93 -3.26 -17.22
CA ALA A 27 3.18 -3.99 -17.05
C ALA A 27 3.93 -3.49 -15.81
N ILE A 28 4.21 -4.40 -14.88
CA ILE A 28 4.99 -4.10 -13.67
C ILE A 28 6.43 -4.56 -13.90
N ASP A 29 7.37 -3.61 -13.87
CA ASP A 29 8.79 -3.89 -13.97
C ASP A 29 9.35 -4.28 -12.60
N ALA A 30 9.83 -5.52 -12.49
CA ALA A 30 10.39 -6.07 -11.25
C ALA A 30 11.60 -5.26 -10.74
N ALA A 31 12.44 -4.73 -11.62
CA ALA A 31 13.60 -3.93 -11.21
C ALA A 31 13.17 -2.62 -10.56
N ILE A 32 12.11 -1.99 -11.07
CA ILE A 32 11.56 -0.75 -10.50
C ILE A 32 10.89 -1.04 -9.15
N VAL A 33 10.17 -2.15 -9.05
CA VAL A 33 9.55 -2.64 -7.80
C VAL A 33 10.60 -2.86 -6.72
N ASP A 34 11.65 -3.64 -7.01
CA ASP A 34 12.71 -3.97 -6.06
C ASP A 34 13.43 -2.71 -5.57
N GLU A 35 13.72 -1.78 -6.49
CA GLU A 35 14.35 -0.52 -6.14
C GLU A 35 13.44 0.35 -5.27
N LEU A 36 12.16 0.44 -5.59
CA LEU A 36 11.18 1.21 -4.82
C LEU A 36 11.06 0.66 -3.39
N ILE A 37 10.96 -0.67 -3.25
CA ILE A 37 10.91 -1.34 -1.94
C ILE A 37 12.19 -1.03 -1.15
N ALA A 38 13.37 -1.11 -1.78
CA ALA A 38 14.63 -0.82 -1.12
C ALA A 38 14.70 0.64 -0.60
N GLU A 39 14.23 1.62 -1.37
CA GLU A 39 14.18 3.01 -0.91
C GLU A 39 13.19 3.21 0.25
N LEU A 40 11.99 2.61 0.16
CA LEU A 40 10.98 2.67 1.22
C LEU A 40 11.46 2.04 2.54
N GLN A 41 12.14 0.89 2.46
CA GLN A 41 12.74 0.23 3.64
C GLN A 41 13.77 1.13 4.33
N ARG A 42 14.55 1.90 3.57
CA ARG A 42 15.52 2.86 4.14
C ARG A 42 14.84 4.04 4.82
N VAL A 43 13.64 4.44 4.40
CA VAL A 43 12.84 5.47 5.11
C VAL A 43 12.38 4.93 6.46
N GLY A 44 11.87 3.69 6.48
CA GLY A 44 11.59 2.96 7.72
C GLY A 44 10.38 3.43 8.52
N SER A 45 9.61 4.41 8.02
CA SER A 45 8.36 4.87 8.65
C SER A 45 7.23 3.83 8.52
N PRO A 46 6.19 3.87 9.38
CA PRO A 46 5.03 2.98 9.26
C PRO A 46 4.37 3.05 7.88
N LEU A 47 4.15 4.26 7.37
CA LEU A 47 3.60 4.48 6.03
C LEU A 47 4.49 3.85 4.94
N ALA A 48 5.82 4.05 5.01
CA ALA A 48 6.74 3.50 4.02
C ALA A 48 6.69 1.95 3.97
N ARG A 49 6.52 1.29 5.13
CA ARG A 49 6.36 -0.16 5.20
C ARG A 49 5.04 -0.62 4.59
N SER A 50 3.94 0.06 4.89
CA SER A 50 2.63 -0.29 4.30
C SER A 50 2.63 -0.09 2.78
N ILE A 51 3.26 0.97 2.27
CA ILE A 51 3.47 1.18 0.83
C ILE A 51 4.29 0.02 0.23
N ALA A 52 5.45 -0.30 0.81
CA ALA A 52 6.30 -1.39 0.32
C ALA A 52 5.54 -2.71 0.26
N ARG A 53 4.74 -3.01 1.29
CA ARG A 53 3.92 -4.23 1.30
C ARG A 53 2.89 -4.25 0.19
N VAL A 54 2.21 -3.13 -0.09
CA VAL A 54 1.23 -3.08 -1.20
C VAL A 54 1.93 -3.16 -2.56
N VAL A 55 3.12 -2.58 -2.70
CA VAL A 55 3.94 -2.72 -3.92
C VAL A 55 4.30 -4.19 -4.17
N GLU A 56 4.70 -4.94 -3.14
CA GLU A 56 4.94 -6.39 -3.23
C GLU A 56 3.67 -7.13 -3.69
N LEU A 57 2.52 -6.84 -3.09
CA LEU A 57 1.25 -7.48 -3.44
C LEU A 57 0.84 -7.21 -4.89
N VAL A 58 1.13 -6.02 -5.42
CA VAL A 58 0.90 -5.69 -6.84
C VAL A 58 1.84 -6.49 -7.74
N ALA A 59 3.12 -6.61 -7.36
CA ALA A 59 4.09 -7.41 -8.12
C ALA A 59 3.77 -8.91 -8.11
N GLU A 60 3.24 -9.42 -6.99
CA GLU A 60 2.74 -10.79 -6.83
C GLU A 60 1.37 -11.02 -7.49
N GLN A 61 0.79 -9.99 -8.14
CA GLN A 61 -0.54 -10.02 -8.78
C GLN A 61 -1.70 -10.32 -7.81
N LEU A 62 -1.49 -10.12 -6.51
CA LEU A 62 -2.50 -10.28 -5.48
C LEU A 62 -3.41 -9.04 -5.36
N VAL A 63 -2.97 -7.90 -5.88
CA VAL A 63 -3.76 -6.66 -5.99
C VAL A 63 -3.66 -6.11 -7.41
N ALA A 64 -4.81 -5.76 -7.99
CA ALA A 64 -4.86 -5.23 -9.35
C ALA A 64 -4.11 -3.89 -9.47
N PRO A 65 -3.16 -3.74 -10.42
CA PRO A 65 -2.41 -2.49 -10.60
C PRO A 65 -3.30 -1.27 -10.81
N GLY A 66 -4.39 -1.41 -11.58
CA GLY A 66 -5.32 -0.30 -11.87
C GLY A 66 -6.06 0.24 -10.64
N VAL A 67 -6.12 -0.53 -9.55
CA VAL A 67 -6.73 -0.10 -8.28
C VAL A 67 -5.64 0.43 -7.34
N ALA A 68 -4.50 -0.25 -7.26
CA ALA A 68 -3.45 0.08 -6.30
C ALA A 68 -2.55 1.25 -6.70
N LEU A 69 -2.15 1.35 -7.97
CA LEU A 69 -1.14 2.33 -8.40
C LEU A 69 -1.53 3.79 -8.13
N PRO A 70 -2.79 4.24 -8.30
CA PRO A 70 -3.19 5.59 -7.92
C PRO A 70 -3.02 5.87 -6.42
N ALA A 71 -3.43 4.93 -5.57
CA ALA A 71 -3.31 5.07 -4.12
C ALA A 71 -1.84 5.03 -3.68
N LEU A 72 -1.03 4.16 -4.28
CA LEU A 72 0.42 4.08 -4.05
C LEU A 72 1.12 5.40 -4.42
N ALA A 73 0.75 6.00 -5.56
CA ALA A 73 1.28 7.29 -5.97
C ALA A 73 0.96 8.40 -4.96
N MET A 74 -0.29 8.48 -4.49
CA MET A 74 -0.67 9.44 -3.45
C MET A 74 0.08 9.19 -2.13
N ALA A 75 0.20 7.94 -1.70
CA ALA A 75 0.88 7.59 -0.46
C ALA A 75 2.38 7.92 -0.52
N CYS A 76 3.04 7.66 -1.64
CA CYS A 76 4.42 8.06 -1.89
C CYS A 76 4.60 9.59 -1.86
N ALA A 77 3.68 10.34 -2.46
CA ALA A 77 3.70 11.80 -2.42
C ALA A 77 3.53 12.34 -0.99
N THR A 78 2.58 11.78 -0.24
CA THR A 78 2.37 12.09 1.19
C THR A 78 3.63 11.80 2.02
N LEU A 79 4.30 10.67 1.76
CA LEU A 79 5.55 10.32 2.43
C LEU A 79 6.65 11.34 2.15
N ALA A 80 6.79 11.77 0.89
CA ALA A 80 7.77 12.77 0.49
C ALA A 80 7.48 14.15 1.11
N ASP A 81 6.22 14.57 1.14
CA ASP A 81 5.83 15.84 1.75
C ASP A 81 6.00 15.86 3.28
N ALA A 82 5.77 14.73 3.95
CA ALA A 82 6.08 14.60 5.36
C ALA A 82 7.59 14.71 5.64
N ALA A 83 8.43 14.11 4.81
CA ALA A 83 9.89 14.21 4.93
C ALA A 83 10.40 15.66 4.73
N ARG A 84 9.69 16.46 3.92
CA ARG A 84 9.90 17.91 3.75
C ARG A 84 9.33 18.75 4.90
N GLY A 85 8.73 18.13 5.92
CA GLY A 85 8.12 18.82 7.06
C GLY A 85 6.81 19.53 6.74
N ARG A 86 6.13 19.19 5.63
CA ARG A 86 4.87 19.82 5.21
C ARG A 86 3.63 19.16 5.80
N LEU A 87 3.76 17.93 6.29
CA LEU A 87 2.66 17.11 6.80
C LEU A 87 2.95 16.63 8.21
N GLY A 88 1.90 16.47 9.01
CA GLY A 88 1.97 15.99 10.38
C GLY A 88 1.70 14.48 10.50
N ALA A 89 1.72 14.00 11.74
CA ALA A 89 1.48 12.59 12.05
C ALA A 89 0.07 12.12 11.67
N ARG A 90 -0.93 13.02 11.69
CA ARG A 90 -2.32 12.68 11.37
C ARG A 90 -2.49 12.37 9.89
N GLU A 91 -1.89 13.18 9.03
CA GLU A 91 -1.94 13.01 7.57
C GLU A 91 -1.20 11.73 7.16
N LEU A 92 -0.05 11.46 7.77
CA LEU A 92 0.70 10.22 7.59
C LEU A 92 -0.12 8.98 7.98
N GLU A 93 -0.82 9.05 9.10
CA GLU A 93 -1.64 7.96 9.60
C GLU A 93 -2.88 7.72 8.73
N ALA A 94 -3.53 8.78 8.23
CA ALA A 94 -4.63 8.67 7.29
C ALA A 94 -4.19 7.98 5.99
N ALA A 95 -3.06 8.40 5.41
CA ALA A 95 -2.50 7.77 4.22
C ALA A 95 -2.12 6.30 4.47
N ARG A 96 -1.66 5.97 5.67
CA ARG A 96 -1.36 4.58 6.05
C ARG A 96 -2.62 3.73 6.05
N TYR A 97 -3.69 4.20 6.70
CA TYR A 97 -4.97 3.50 6.71
C TYR A 97 -5.54 3.29 5.31
N GLU A 98 -5.50 4.33 4.47
CA GLU A 98 -5.97 4.24 3.08
C GLU A 98 -5.22 3.14 2.30
N ILE A 99 -3.90 3.09 2.41
CA ILE A 99 -3.08 2.07 1.74
C ILE A 99 -3.37 0.67 2.28
N GLU A 100 -3.56 0.53 3.59
CA GLU A 100 -3.84 -0.77 4.21
C GLU A 100 -5.17 -1.36 3.76
N THR A 101 -6.13 -0.55 3.29
CA THR A 101 -7.37 -1.05 2.70
C THR A 101 -7.18 -1.88 1.44
N LEU A 102 -6.03 -1.75 0.78
CA LEU A 102 -5.67 -2.51 -0.42
C LEU A 102 -5.11 -3.89 -0.08
N MET A 103 -4.73 -4.14 1.18
CA MET A 103 -4.22 -5.44 1.57
C MET A 103 -5.35 -6.47 1.50
N PRO A 104 -5.11 -7.64 0.89
CA PRO A 104 -6.11 -8.70 0.86
C PRO A 104 -6.45 -9.09 2.30
N VAL A 105 -7.74 -9.31 2.54
CA VAL A 105 -8.21 -9.82 3.84
C VAL A 105 -7.53 -11.19 4.04
N PRO A 106 -6.85 -11.44 5.16
CA PRO A 106 -6.29 -12.75 5.43
C PRO A 106 -7.41 -13.78 5.30
N ASP A 107 -7.15 -14.85 4.54
CA ASP A 107 -8.14 -15.89 4.27
C ASP A 107 -8.92 -16.24 5.54
N ARG A 108 -10.24 -16.21 5.44
CA ARG A 108 -11.14 -16.72 6.48
C ARG A 108 -10.61 -18.10 6.89
N PRO A 109 -10.46 -18.40 8.19
CA PRO A 109 -10.00 -19.73 8.61
C PRO A 109 -10.86 -20.81 7.92
N PRO A 110 -10.26 -21.91 7.44
CA PRO A 110 -11.00 -22.96 6.75
C PRO A 110 -12.02 -23.55 7.74
N GLY A 111 -13.30 -23.42 7.41
CA GLY A 111 -14.38 -24.12 8.11
C GLY A 111 -15.12 -23.31 9.17
N MET A 112 -15.76 -22.20 8.79
CA MET A 112 -17.11 -21.97 9.32
C MET A 112 -18.08 -22.43 8.23
N ALA A 113 -18.41 -23.72 8.26
CA ALA A 113 -19.57 -24.20 7.53
C ALA A 113 -20.76 -23.42 8.09
N ILE A 114 -21.26 -22.45 7.33
CA ILE A 114 -22.53 -21.81 7.65
C ILE A 114 -23.54 -22.95 7.59
N PRO A 115 -24.15 -23.37 8.72
CA PRO A 115 -25.16 -24.41 8.66
C PRO A 115 -26.25 -23.89 7.73
N HIS A 116 -26.57 -24.67 6.71
CA HIS A 116 -27.59 -24.34 5.73
C HIS A 116 -28.95 -24.51 6.44
N VAL A 117 -29.31 -23.56 7.31
CA VAL A 117 -30.57 -23.54 8.02
C VAL A 117 -31.60 -22.96 7.05
N PRO A 118 -32.54 -23.76 6.52
CA PRO A 118 -33.59 -23.23 5.67
C PRO A 118 -34.43 -22.22 6.46
N LEU A 119 -34.83 -21.12 5.81
CA LEU A 119 -35.62 -20.04 6.44
C LEU A 119 -36.92 -20.55 7.09
N SER A 120 -37.43 -21.72 6.66
CA SER A 120 -38.56 -22.40 7.27
C SER A 120 -38.32 -22.81 8.73
N ALA A 121 -37.07 -23.04 9.13
CA ALA A 121 -36.70 -23.40 10.50
C ALA A 121 -36.67 -22.20 11.48
N LEU A 122 -36.73 -20.97 10.96
CA LEU A 122 -36.77 -19.75 11.78
C LEU A 122 -38.19 -19.33 12.17
N ARG A 123 -39.22 -20.04 11.68
CA ARG A 123 -40.60 -19.82 12.13
C ARG A 123 -40.82 -20.54 13.45
N ARG A 124 -40.89 -19.78 14.54
CA ARG A 124 -41.36 -20.30 15.84
C ARG A 124 -42.79 -20.85 15.69
N PRO A 125 -43.10 -22.04 16.25
CA PRO A 125 -44.49 -22.47 16.37
C PRO A 125 -45.22 -21.50 17.32
N ARG A 126 -46.43 -21.11 16.93
CA ARG A 126 -47.39 -20.40 17.78
C ARG A 126 -47.93 -21.32 18.85
#